data_AF-A0ABD3VB12-F1
#
_entry.id   AF-A0ABD3VB12-F1
#
_cell.length_a   1.000
_cell.length_b   1.000
_cell.length_c   1.000
_cell.angle_alpha   90.00
_cell.angle_beta   90.00
_cell.angle_gamma   90.00
#
_symmetry.space_group_name_H-M   'P 1'
#
loop_
_entity.id
_entity.type
_entity.pdbx_description
1 polymer ?
#
loop_
_entity_poly.entity_id
_entity_poly.type
_entity_poly.pdbx_seq_one_letter_code
_entity_poly.pdbx_strand_id
1 'polypeptide(L)'
;MCKSSLLVFVCLVSWTATVMSQSACGTTQYNPTFSMCCSGVVQPKSGITPSCCGTKGYDATFYMCCSGTIQPRSGLQPSCCGTLGYDAKFYMCCSGTIQPLSGLQPSCCATKGYDAKFYMCCSGTIQPLSGLQPSCCGTKGYDASFYMCCSGNIQPRSGIQPSCCGTIGYDAAFRKCCNGQLC
;
A
#
# COMPACT_ATOMS: atom_id res chain seq x y z
N MET A 1 28.00 53.18 20.12
CA MET A 1 29.24 53.90 19.79
C MET A 1 29.85 53.30 18.52
N CYS A 2 29.57 53.90 17.37
CA CYS A 2 30.45 53.86 16.19
C CYS A 2 30.52 55.30 15.67
N LYS A 3 31.73 55.71 15.25
CA LYS A 3 32.26 57.08 15.30
C LYS A 3 31.71 58.05 14.26
N SER A 4 31.77 59.33 14.65
CA SER A 4 31.45 60.57 13.93
C SER A 4 32.14 60.74 12.58
N SER A 5 31.38 61.14 11.55
CA SER A 5 31.68 62.34 10.73
C SER A 5 30.52 62.65 9.77
N LEU A 6 30.28 63.96 9.60
CA LEU A 6 29.19 64.64 8.87
C LEU A 6 28.80 64.04 7.51
N LEU A 7 27.49 63.83 7.28
CA LEU A 7 26.69 64.37 6.15
C LEU A 7 25.35 63.61 5.97
N VAL A 8 24.25 64.38 6.03
CA VAL A 8 22.93 64.21 5.40
C VAL A 8 22.21 62.85 5.52
N PHE A 9 21.14 62.77 6.32
CA PHE A 9 19.74 62.71 5.83
C PHE A 9 18.80 62.43 7.01
N VAL A 10 17.87 63.35 7.20
CA VAL A 10 16.66 63.14 7.98
C VAL A 10 15.87 62.01 7.33
N CYS A 11 15.63 60.92 8.06
CA CYS A 11 14.46 60.07 7.85
C CYS A 11 14.05 59.44 9.19
N LEU A 12 13.41 60.28 10.00
CA LEU A 12 12.43 59.85 10.99
C LEU A 12 11.30 59.14 10.25
N VAL A 13 11.38 57.81 10.10
CA VAL A 13 10.18 56.99 10.24
C VAL A 13 10.59 55.64 10.79
N SER A 14 10.46 55.49 12.10
CA SER A 14 10.39 54.19 12.77
C SER A 14 9.13 53.46 12.27
N TRP A 15 9.24 52.76 11.14
CA TRP A 15 8.27 51.74 10.79
C TRP A 15 8.61 50.55 11.67
N THR A 16 7.79 50.30 12.68
CA THR A 16 7.72 48.98 13.28
C THR A 16 7.39 48.02 12.14
N ALA A 17 8.42 47.39 11.58
CA ALA A 17 8.24 46.23 10.73
C ALA A 17 7.62 45.18 11.65
N THR A 18 6.30 45.17 11.74
CA THR A 18 5.56 43.96 12.03
C THR A 18 6.10 42.96 11.04
N VAL A 19 6.95 42.06 11.53
CA VAL A 19 7.52 40.97 10.76
C VAL A 19 6.32 40.11 10.40
N MET A 20 5.61 40.48 9.33
CA MET A 20 4.70 39.57 8.66
C MET A 20 5.63 38.44 8.23
N SER A 21 5.58 37.32 8.93
CA SER A 21 6.30 36.10 8.61
C SER A 21 5.97 35.77 7.15
N GLN A 22 6.73 36.24 6.17
CA GLN A 22 6.48 35.96 4.76
C GLN A 22 7.20 34.67 4.40
N SER A 23 6.43 33.69 3.93
CA SER A 23 6.95 32.41 3.45
C SER A 23 6.95 32.41 1.93
N ALA A 24 7.91 31.71 1.31
CA ALA A 24 7.99 31.59 -0.14
C ALA A 24 7.47 30.24 -0.63
N CYS A 25 6.76 30.24 -1.76
CA CYS A 25 6.33 29.08 -2.51
C CYS A 25 6.91 29.20 -3.92
N GLY A 26 8.06 28.56 -4.15
CA GLY A 26 8.85 28.84 -5.35
C GLY A 26 9.32 30.30 -5.38
N THR A 27 8.91 31.06 -6.39
CA THR A 27 9.23 32.49 -6.53
C THR A 27 8.19 33.41 -5.88
N THR A 28 7.08 32.86 -5.37
CA THR A 28 5.94 33.65 -4.90
C THR A 28 5.96 33.77 -3.38
N GLN A 29 5.98 35.00 -2.87
CA GLN A 29 5.84 35.29 -1.44
C GLN A 29 4.36 35.17 -1.04
N TYR A 30 4.07 34.61 0.13
CA TYR A 30 2.72 34.51 0.68
C TYR A 30 2.70 34.64 2.20
N ASN A 31 1.52 34.97 2.75
CA ASN A 31 1.32 35.02 4.19
C ASN A 31 0.92 33.62 4.72
N PRO A 32 1.79 32.94 5.50
CA PRO A 32 1.54 31.61 6.04
C PRO A 32 0.45 31.57 7.10
N THR A 33 0.00 32.72 7.62
CA THR A 33 -1.17 32.78 8.50
C THR A 33 -2.44 32.40 7.74
N PHE A 34 -2.57 32.84 6.48
CA PHE A 34 -3.79 32.67 5.68
C PHE A 34 -3.64 31.72 4.49
N SER A 35 -2.42 31.34 4.12
CA SER A 35 -2.15 30.52 2.95
C SER A 35 -1.08 29.48 3.22
N MET A 36 -0.95 28.53 2.30
CA MET A 36 0.02 27.45 2.34
C MET A 36 0.51 27.15 0.93
N CYS A 37 1.69 26.54 0.81
CA CYS A 37 2.26 26.14 -0.48
C CYS A 37 1.97 24.65 -0.74
N CYS A 38 1.23 24.34 -1.82
CA CYS A 38 0.93 22.99 -2.26
C CYS A 38 1.63 22.71 -3.59
N SER A 39 2.70 21.91 -3.58
CA SER A 39 3.49 21.54 -4.77
C SER A 39 3.82 22.73 -5.71
N GLY A 40 4.26 23.86 -5.14
CA GLY A 40 4.64 25.06 -5.88
C GLY A 40 3.49 26.02 -6.20
N VAL A 41 2.25 25.72 -5.78
CA VAL A 41 1.09 26.58 -5.94
C VAL A 41 0.62 27.08 -4.57
N VAL A 42 0.47 28.40 -4.42
CA VAL A 42 -0.09 29.00 -3.20
C VAL A 42 -1.58 28.71 -3.13
N GLN A 43 -2.03 28.13 -2.02
CA GLN A 43 -3.42 27.79 -1.73
C GLN A 43 -3.87 28.50 -0.45
N PRO A 44 -5.12 28.99 -0.38
CA PRO A 44 -5.65 29.51 0.87
C PRO A 44 -5.77 28.40 1.91
N LYS A 45 -5.47 28.71 3.17
CA LYS A 45 -5.79 27.82 4.29
C LYS A 45 -7.29 27.89 4.53
N SER A 46 -7.99 26.82 4.22
CA SER A 46 -9.44 26.69 4.44
C SER A 46 -9.75 25.47 5.30
N GLY A 47 -10.81 25.59 6.09
CA GLY A 47 -11.24 24.53 7.02
C GLY A 47 -10.46 24.52 8.35
N ILE A 48 -10.64 23.45 9.11
CA ILE A 48 -10.09 23.26 10.45
C ILE A 48 -8.63 22.81 10.37
N THR A 49 -8.33 21.89 9.45
CA THR A 49 -7.01 21.29 9.27
C THR A 49 -6.57 21.39 7.80
N PRO A 50 -6.14 22.59 7.34
CA PRO A 50 -5.73 22.78 5.96
C PRO A 50 -4.52 21.89 5.61
N SER A 51 -4.63 21.16 4.49
CA SER A 51 -3.66 20.19 3.98
C SER A 51 -3.59 20.21 2.45
N CYS A 52 -2.55 19.62 1.86
CA CYS A 52 -2.35 19.60 0.41
C CYS A 52 -2.54 18.20 -0.18
N CYS A 53 -3.18 18.13 -1.35
CA CYS A 53 -3.24 16.97 -2.22
C CYS A 53 -2.71 17.39 -3.60
N GLY A 54 -1.43 17.12 -3.87
CA GLY A 54 -0.74 17.69 -5.02
C GLY A 54 -0.73 19.22 -4.94
N THR A 55 -1.24 19.90 -5.97
CA THR A 55 -1.31 21.37 -6.04
C THR A 55 -2.55 21.97 -5.37
N LYS A 56 -3.49 21.15 -4.88
CA LYS A 56 -4.76 21.59 -4.32
C LYS A 56 -4.75 21.56 -2.78
N GLY A 57 -5.29 22.61 -2.16
CA GLY A 57 -5.57 22.63 -0.72
C GLY A 57 -6.92 21.97 -0.40
N TYR A 58 -7.02 21.33 0.76
CA TYR A 58 -8.26 20.73 1.28
C TYR A 58 -8.24 20.69 2.82
N ASP A 59 -9.40 20.49 3.45
CA ASP A 59 -9.49 20.29 4.89
C ASP A 59 -9.39 18.81 5.27
N ALA A 60 -8.31 18.42 5.94
CA ALA A 60 -8.06 17.05 6.36
C ALA A 60 -9.00 16.52 7.45
N THR A 61 -9.84 17.39 8.03
CA THR A 61 -10.88 16.99 8.98
C THR A 61 -12.00 16.25 8.25
N PHE A 62 -12.32 16.67 7.03
CA PHE A 62 -13.45 16.13 6.24
C PHE A 62 -13.01 15.34 5.02
N TYR A 63 -11.77 15.52 4.55
CA TYR A 63 -11.26 14.89 3.34
C TYR A 63 -9.89 14.24 3.55
N MET A 64 -9.49 13.40 2.61
CA MET A 64 -8.19 12.74 2.57
C MET A 64 -7.67 12.72 1.13
N CYS A 65 -6.35 12.64 0.96
CA CYS A 65 -5.73 12.56 -0.37
C CYS A 65 -5.39 11.11 -0.71
N CYS A 66 -6.06 10.54 -1.71
CA CYS A 66 -5.81 9.21 -2.25
C CYS A 66 -5.12 9.32 -3.61
N SER A 67 -3.82 9.02 -3.67
CA SER A 67 -3.00 9.04 -4.91
C SER A 67 -3.19 10.32 -5.76
N GLY A 68 -3.25 11.49 -5.12
CA GLY A 68 -3.43 12.78 -5.80
C GLY A 68 -4.89 13.21 -6.00
N THR A 69 -5.86 12.38 -5.60
CA THR A 69 -7.29 12.71 -5.66
C THR A 69 -7.84 12.95 -4.26
N ILE A 70 -8.52 14.08 -4.06
CA ILE A 70 -9.19 14.40 -2.80
C ILE A 70 -10.47 13.58 -2.70
N GLN A 71 -10.61 12.82 -1.61
CA GLN A 71 -11.74 11.95 -1.30
C GLN A 71 -12.35 12.36 0.04
N PRO A 72 -13.68 12.23 0.23
CA PRO A 72 -14.30 12.47 1.52
C PRO A 72 -13.84 11.42 2.54
N ARG A 73 -13.66 11.83 3.80
CA ARG A 73 -13.49 10.93 4.94
C ARG A 73 -14.85 10.38 5.34
N SER A 74 -15.29 9.37 4.61
CA SER A 74 -16.54 8.67 4.90
C SER A 74 -16.28 7.34 5.60
N GLY A 75 -17.19 6.96 6.49
CA GLY A 75 -17.11 5.72 7.25
C GLY A 75 -16.32 5.84 8.56
N LEU A 76 -16.18 4.71 9.24
CA LEU A 76 -15.56 4.64 10.57
C LEU A 76 -14.04 4.51 10.47
N GLN A 77 -13.53 3.92 9.40
CA GLN A 77 -12.10 3.76 9.16
C GLN A 77 -11.72 4.16 7.73
N PRO A 78 -11.79 5.46 7.38
CA PRO A 78 -11.51 5.94 6.03
C PRO A 78 -10.08 5.59 5.58
N SER A 79 -9.96 4.96 4.41
CA SER A 79 -8.72 4.44 3.82
C SER A 79 -8.72 4.63 2.30
N CYS A 80 -7.55 4.50 1.66
CA CYS A 80 -7.41 4.67 0.22
C CYS A 80 -7.12 3.35 -0.50
N CYS A 81 -7.74 3.16 -1.67
CA CYS A 81 -7.40 2.14 -2.66
C CYS A 81 -7.12 2.83 -4.00
N GLY A 82 -5.83 3.07 -4.29
CA GLY A 82 -5.45 3.91 -5.43
C GLY A 82 -5.96 5.35 -5.25
N THR A 83 -6.80 5.81 -6.16
CA THR A 83 -7.42 7.15 -6.13
C THR A 83 -8.77 7.20 -5.41
N LEU A 84 -9.29 6.05 -4.97
CA LEU A 84 -10.61 5.92 -4.35
C LEU A 84 -10.49 5.85 -2.82
N GLY A 85 -11.44 6.47 -2.13
CA GLY A 85 -11.61 6.32 -0.68
C GLY A 85 -12.60 5.20 -0.37
N TYR A 86 -12.39 4.48 0.73
CA TYR A 86 -13.29 3.43 1.23
C TYR A 86 -13.24 3.31 2.75
N ASP A 87 -14.26 2.68 3.35
CA ASP A 87 -14.26 2.38 4.79
C ASP A 87 -13.61 1.01 5.07
N ALA A 88 -12.40 1.03 5.63
CA ALA A 88 -11.64 -0.18 5.96
C ALA A 88 -12.27 -1.03 7.07
N LYS A 89 -13.32 -0.53 7.74
CA LYS A 89 -14.12 -1.34 8.65
C LYS A 89 -14.92 -2.42 7.93
N PHE A 90 -15.31 -2.19 6.67
CA PHE A 90 -16.19 -3.08 5.91
C PHE A 90 -15.56 -3.60 4.62
N TYR A 91 -14.50 -2.95 4.14
CA TYR A 91 -13.85 -3.29 2.88
C TYR A 91 -12.33 -3.37 3.02
N MET A 92 -11.67 -3.96 2.04
CA MET A 92 -10.23 -4.02 1.88
C MET A 92 -9.83 -3.69 0.43
N CYS A 93 -8.58 -3.30 0.21
CA CYS A 93 -8.04 -3.04 -1.13
C CYS A 93 -7.19 -4.24 -1.59
N CYS A 94 -7.64 -4.94 -2.63
CA CYS A 94 -6.92 -6.05 -3.27
C CYS A 94 -6.40 -5.59 -4.64
N SER A 95 -5.09 -5.38 -4.76
CA SER A 95 -4.43 -4.94 -6.00
C SER A 95 -5.16 -3.80 -6.72
N GLY A 96 -5.53 -2.76 -5.98
CA GLY A 96 -6.23 -1.58 -6.52
C GLY A 96 -7.76 -1.74 -6.69
N THR A 97 -8.32 -2.90 -6.34
CA THR A 97 -9.77 -3.14 -6.35
C THR A 97 -10.31 -3.21 -4.93
N ILE A 98 -11.37 -2.46 -4.63
CA ILE A 98 -12.04 -2.51 -3.33
C ILE A 98 -12.90 -3.78 -3.28
N GLN A 99 -12.72 -4.57 -2.22
CA GLN A 99 -13.43 -5.82 -1.97
C GLN A 99 -14.08 -5.79 -0.58
N PRO A 100 -15.26 -6.38 -0.38
CA PRO A 100 -15.85 -6.50 0.94
C PRO A 100 -15.00 -7.41 1.82
N LEU A 101 -14.87 -7.07 3.11
CA LEU A 101 -14.31 -7.98 4.10
C LEU A 101 -15.23 -9.19 4.19
N SER A 102 -14.71 -10.35 3.77
CA SER A 102 -15.47 -11.59 3.70
C SER A 102 -14.88 -12.60 4.67
N GLY A 103 -15.74 -13.12 5.56
CA GLY A 103 -15.37 -14.16 6.51
C GLY A 103 -14.57 -13.67 7.72
N LEU A 104 -13.93 -14.61 8.42
CA LEU A 104 -13.24 -14.33 9.70
C LEU A 104 -11.79 -13.90 9.49
N GLN A 105 -11.16 -14.35 8.41
CA GLN A 105 -9.77 -14.03 8.09
C GLN A 105 -9.66 -13.48 6.65
N PRO A 106 -10.16 -12.26 6.40
CA PRO A 106 -10.16 -11.67 5.06
C PRO A 106 -8.74 -11.54 4.51
N SER A 107 -8.53 -11.95 3.27
CA SER A 107 -7.25 -11.94 2.57
C SER A 107 -7.44 -11.69 1.07
N CYS A 108 -6.39 -11.24 0.39
CA CYS A 108 -6.43 -10.96 -1.04
C CYS A 108 -5.74 -12.05 -1.87
N CYS A 109 -6.34 -12.40 -3.00
CA CYS A 109 -5.72 -13.17 -4.08
C CYS A 109 -5.86 -12.36 -5.37
N ALA A 110 -4.77 -11.74 -5.80
CA ALA A 110 -4.79 -10.71 -6.84
C ALA A 110 -5.82 -9.62 -6.50
N THR A 111 -6.83 -9.40 -7.36
CA THR A 111 -7.87 -8.38 -7.18
C THR A 111 -9.08 -8.84 -6.36
N LYS A 112 -9.12 -10.10 -5.93
CA LYS A 112 -10.27 -10.70 -5.24
C LYS A 112 -9.99 -10.89 -3.74
N GLY A 113 -11.00 -10.61 -2.92
CA GLY A 113 -11.00 -10.97 -1.50
C GLY A 113 -11.46 -12.41 -1.28
N TYR A 114 -10.95 -13.08 -0.26
CA TYR A 114 -11.38 -14.40 0.20
C TYR A 114 -11.19 -14.56 1.72
N ASP A 115 -11.84 -15.56 2.32
CA ASP A 115 -11.61 -15.92 3.73
C ASP A 115 -10.49 -16.96 3.83
N ALA A 116 -9.33 -16.56 4.35
CA ALA A 116 -8.18 -17.43 4.54
C ALA A 116 -8.39 -18.54 5.57
N LYS A 117 -9.50 -18.50 6.32
CA LYS A 117 -9.93 -19.62 7.16
C LYS A 117 -10.31 -20.86 6.35
N PHE A 118 -10.82 -20.67 5.12
CA PHE A 118 -11.36 -21.76 4.29
C PHE A 118 -10.66 -21.90 2.95
N TYR A 119 -9.95 -20.87 2.50
CA TYR A 119 -9.29 -20.85 1.20
C TYR A 119 -7.83 -20.38 1.32
N MET A 120 -7.06 -20.60 0.26
CA MET A 120 -5.71 -20.10 0.06
C MET A 120 -5.55 -19.55 -1.38
N CYS A 121 -4.52 -18.74 -1.60
CA CYS A 121 -4.19 -18.22 -2.93
C CYS A 121 -3.01 -18.99 -3.54
N CYS A 122 -3.24 -19.73 -4.61
CA CYS A 122 -2.23 -20.43 -5.39
C CYS A 122 -2.01 -19.73 -6.73
N SER A 123 -0.86 -19.07 -6.91
CA SER A 123 -0.49 -18.36 -8.14
C SER A 123 -1.62 -17.48 -8.72
N GLY A 124 -2.28 -16.70 -7.85
CA GLY A 124 -3.38 -15.81 -8.24
C GLY A 124 -4.76 -16.48 -8.35
N THR A 125 -4.87 -17.77 -8.07
CA THR A 125 -6.14 -18.50 -8.06
C THR A 125 -6.53 -18.89 -6.64
N ILE A 126 -7.76 -18.59 -6.24
CA ILE A 126 -8.30 -18.98 -4.93
C ILE A 126 -8.61 -20.48 -4.97
N GLN A 127 -8.12 -21.22 -3.99
CA GLN A 127 -8.30 -22.66 -3.84
C GLN A 127 -8.81 -22.98 -2.44
N PRO A 128 -9.70 -23.96 -2.26
CA PRO A 128 -10.09 -24.40 -0.92
C PRO A 128 -8.89 -25.01 -0.19
N LEU A 129 -8.82 -24.78 1.13
CA LEU A 129 -7.86 -25.48 1.97
C LEU A 129 -8.16 -26.98 1.90
N SER A 130 -7.18 -27.76 1.47
CA SER A 130 -7.30 -29.20 1.28
C SER A 130 -6.48 -29.93 2.34
N GLY A 131 -7.17 -30.72 3.17
CA GLY A 131 -6.55 -31.60 4.16
C GLY A 131 -5.86 -30.89 5.33
N LEU A 132 -4.90 -31.57 5.97
CA LEU A 132 -4.24 -31.07 7.19
C LEU A 132 -3.08 -30.14 6.89
N GLN A 133 -2.42 -30.31 5.74
CA GLN A 133 -1.26 -29.53 5.35
C GLN A 133 -1.47 -28.90 3.95
N PRO A 134 -2.39 -27.94 3.81
CA PRO A 134 -2.68 -27.31 2.53
C PRO A 134 -1.44 -26.64 1.92
N SER A 135 -1.20 -26.88 0.63
CA SER A 135 -0.04 -26.41 -0.13
C SER A 135 -0.39 -26.14 -1.60
N CYS A 136 0.42 -25.34 -2.30
CA CYS A 136 0.19 -24.99 -3.70
C CYS A 136 1.16 -25.71 -4.64
N CYS A 137 0.64 -26.14 -5.79
CA CYS A 137 1.42 -26.57 -6.96
C CYS A 137 0.94 -25.77 -8.17
N GLY A 138 1.65 -24.69 -8.51
CA GLY A 138 1.17 -23.71 -9.48
C GLY A 138 -0.12 -23.04 -9.01
N THR A 139 -1.20 -23.19 -9.77
CA THR A 139 -2.53 -22.63 -9.45
C THR A 139 -3.42 -23.56 -8.64
N LYS A 140 -2.99 -24.81 -8.40
CA LYS A 140 -3.79 -25.84 -7.72
C LYS A 140 -3.37 -25.98 -6.25
N GLY A 141 -4.36 -26.13 -5.37
CA GLY A 141 -4.15 -26.54 -3.98
C GLY A 141 -4.08 -28.06 -3.85
N TYR A 142 -3.32 -28.57 -2.88
CA TYR A 142 -3.23 -29.98 -2.51
C TYR A 142 -2.89 -30.15 -1.02
N ASP A 143 -3.12 -31.34 -0.45
CA ASP A 143 -2.66 -31.67 0.91
C ASP A 143 -1.25 -32.26 0.87
N ALA A 144 -0.27 -31.51 1.40
CA ALA A 144 1.12 -31.94 1.48
C ALA A 144 1.36 -33.10 2.44
N SER A 145 0.36 -33.52 3.22
CA SER A 145 0.43 -34.76 4.01
C SER A 145 0.46 -36.00 3.11
N PHE A 146 -0.25 -35.95 1.97
CA PHE A 146 -0.42 -37.09 1.07
C PHE A 146 0.22 -36.88 -0.31
N TYR A 147 0.52 -35.64 -0.69
CA TYR A 147 1.03 -35.30 -2.00
C TYR A 147 2.25 -34.36 -1.93
N MET A 148 2.95 -34.23 -3.06
CA MET A 148 4.07 -33.33 -3.26
C MET A 148 4.03 -32.73 -4.66
N CYS A 149 4.62 -31.55 -4.86
CA CYS A 149 4.67 -30.89 -6.16
C CYS A 149 6.01 -31.13 -6.85
N CYS A 150 6.01 -31.88 -7.96
CA CYS A 150 7.18 -32.13 -8.80
C CYS A 150 7.07 -31.33 -10.10
N SER A 151 7.85 -30.25 -10.21
CA SER A 151 7.89 -29.37 -11.39
C SER A 151 6.49 -29.01 -11.94
N GLY A 152 5.59 -28.59 -11.05
CA GLY A 152 4.21 -28.21 -11.40
C GLY A 152 3.19 -29.36 -11.46
N ASN A 153 3.59 -30.60 -11.22
CA ASN A 153 2.69 -31.76 -11.18
C ASN A 153 2.53 -32.26 -9.75
N ILE A 154 1.28 -32.46 -9.32
CA ILE A 154 0.96 -33.03 -8.01
C ILE A 154 1.14 -34.55 -8.10
N GLN A 155 2.02 -35.08 -7.25
CA GLN A 155 2.37 -36.49 -7.18
C GLN A 155 2.07 -37.02 -5.78
N PRO A 156 1.63 -38.29 -5.64
CA PRO A 156 1.44 -38.89 -4.32
C PRO A 156 2.77 -39.02 -3.58
N ARG A 157 2.76 -38.79 -2.27
CA ARG A 157 3.85 -39.14 -1.36
C ARG A 157 3.78 -40.63 -1.08
N SER A 158 4.48 -41.40 -1.90
CA SER A 158 4.57 -42.86 -1.76
C SER A 158 6.01 -43.28 -1.49
N GLY A 159 6.18 -44.27 -0.61
CA GLY A 159 7.48 -44.83 -0.27
C GLY A 159 8.10 -44.29 1.02
N ILE A 160 9.31 -44.75 1.31
CA ILE A 160 10.07 -44.43 2.54
C ILE A 160 10.68 -43.04 2.42
N GLN A 161 11.24 -42.70 1.25
CA GLN A 161 11.88 -41.41 0.98
C GLN A 161 11.31 -40.76 -0.30
N PRO A 162 10.07 -40.27 -0.27
CA PRO A 162 9.44 -39.63 -1.43
C PRO A 162 10.25 -38.43 -1.94
N SER A 163 10.56 -38.43 -3.23
CA SER A 163 11.42 -37.45 -3.91
C SER A 163 10.94 -37.16 -5.33
N CYS A 164 11.35 -36.03 -5.91
CA CYS A 164 11.00 -35.65 -7.29
C CYS A 164 12.18 -35.91 -8.25
N CYS A 165 11.89 -36.43 -9.44
CA CYS A 165 12.78 -36.42 -10.59
C CYS A 165 12.05 -35.78 -11.77
N GLY A 166 12.34 -34.51 -12.05
CA GLY A 166 11.56 -33.70 -13.00
C GLY A 166 10.11 -33.53 -12.54
N THR A 167 9.16 -34.04 -13.32
CA THR A 167 7.71 -33.97 -13.05
C THR A 167 7.15 -35.19 -12.32
N ILE A 168 8.00 -36.21 -12.08
CA ILE A 168 7.59 -37.51 -11.55
C ILE A 168 8.03 -37.62 -10.08
N GLY A 169 7.15 -38.17 -9.24
CA GLY A 169 7.47 -38.57 -7.87
C GLY A 169 8.00 -40.00 -7.82
N TYR A 170 9.02 -40.26 -7.01
CA TYR A 170 9.62 -41.58 -6.83
C TYR A 170 10.14 -41.77 -5.39
N ASP A 171 10.42 -43.00 -4.99
CA ASP A 171 11.04 -43.30 -3.70
C ASP A 171 12.57 -43.38 -3.83
N ALA A 172 13.27 -42.41 -3.22
CA ALA A 172 14.72 -42.32 -3.25
C ALA A 172 15.43 -43.40 -2.41
N ALA A 173 14.67 -44.19 -1.63
CA ALA A 173 15.22 -45.38 -0.99
C ALA A 173 15.58 -46.48 -2.00
N PHE A 174 14.94 -46.50 -3.17
CA PHE A 174 15.09 -47.58 -4.17
C PHE A 174 15.62 -47.13 -5.52
N ARG A 175 15.47 -45.85 -5.87
CA ARG A 175 15.89 -45.28 -7.15
C ARG A 175 16.65 -43.97 -6.93
N LYS A 176 17.30 -43.45 -7.95
CA LYS A 176 18.00 -42.17 -8.00
C LYS A 176 17.51 -41.35 -9.19
N CYS A 177 17.78 -40.05 -9.17
CA CYS A 177 17.53 -39.18 -10.31
C CYS A 177 18.85 -38.80 -10.99
N CYS A 178 19.04 -39.26 -12.22
CA CYS A 178 20.19 -38.97 -13.06
C CYS A 178 19.75 -38.07 -14.22
N ASN A 179 20.19 -36.82 -14.26
CA ASN A 179 19.88 -35.86 -15.34
C ASN A 179 18.37 -35.74 -15.68
N GLY A 180 17.51 -35.79 -14.66
CA GLY A 180 16.06 -35.67 -14.84
C GLY A 180 15.34 -36.98 -15.23
N GLN A 181 16.05 -38.10 -15.26
CA GLN A 181 15.50 -39.44 -15.47
C GLN A 181 15.81 -40.36 -14.30
N LEU A 182 14.94 -41.34 -14.05
CA LEU A 182 15.15 -42.32 -12.98
C LEU A 182 16.23 -43.34 -13.37
N CYS A 183 17.16 -43.54 -12.45
CA CYS A 183 18.22 -44.54 -12.39
C CYS A 183 18.20 -45.15 -10.97
#